data_AF-A0A919W8N6-F1
#
_entry.id   AF-A0A919W8N6-F1
#
_cell.length_a   1.000
_cell.length_b   1.000
_cell.length_c   1.000
_cell.angle_alpha   90.00
_cell.angle_beta   90.00
_cell.angle_gamma   90.00
#
_symmetry.space_group_name_H-M   'P 1'
#
loop_
_entity.id
_entity.type
_entity.pdbx_description
1 polymer ?
#
loop_
_entity_poly.entity_id
_entity_poly.type
_entity_poly.pdbx_seq_one_letter_code
_entity_poly.pdbx_strand_id
1 'polypeptide(L)' 'MWLMSSEWPWTTSPVCLITGAGRGLGWEAAVELAGRGTTVIVAGRDFTAVANAAARRR' A
#
# COMPACT_ATOMS: atom_id res chain seq x y z
N MET A 1 -15.73 -2.34 18.10
CA MET A 1 -16.12 -3.19 16.97
C MET A 1 -16.18 -2.29 15.74
N TRP A 2 -15.16 -2.32 14.88
CA TRP A 2 -15.21 -1.59 13.62
C TRP A 2 -16.22 -2.30 12.72
N LEU A 3 -17.34 -1.65 12.44
CA LEU A 3 -18.30 -2.12 11.46
C LEU A 3 -17.59 -2.08 10.10
N MET A 4 -17.22 -3.25 9.59
CA MET A 4 -16.82 -3.43 8.19
C MET A 4 -18.06 -3.18 7.33
N SER A 5 -18.37 -1.91 7.09
CA SER A 5 -19.16 -1.53 5.93
C SER A 5 -18.47 -2.14 4.71
N SER A 6 -19.21 -2.92 3.94
CA SER A 6 -18.75 -3.60 2.71
C SER A 6 -18.22 -2.63 1.65
N GLU A 7 -18.34 -1.34 1.89
CA GLU A 7 -17.78 -0.25 1.10
C GLU A 7 -16.55 0.30 1.85
N TRP A 8 -15.38 -0.11 1.37
CA TRP A 8 -14.12 0.61 1.61
C TRP A 8 -14.35 2.09 1.23
N PRO A 9 -13.80 3.10 1.95
CA PRO A 9 -14.37 4.46 2.04
C PRO A 9 -14.32 5.30 0.75
N TRP A 10 -13.94 4.71 -0.38
CA TRP A 10 -13.77 5.38 -1.65
C TRP A 10 -14.79 4.86 -2.65
N THR A 11 -15.48 5.78 -3.30
CA THR A 11 -16.42 5.51 -4.40
C THR A 11 -15.71 5.39 -5.77
N THR A 12 -14.41 5.68 -5.82
CA THR A 12 -13.53 5.60 -6.99
C THR A 12 -12.27 4.82 -6.64
N SER A 13 -11.47 4.38 -7.62
CA SER A 13 -10.16 3.77 -7.35
C SER A 13 -9.20 4.81 -6.76
N PRO A 14 -8.87 4.76 -5.46
CA PRO A 14 -8.08 5.79 -4.80
C PRO A 14 -6.60 5.68 -5.16
N VAL A 15 -5.86 6.78 -5.03
CA VAL A 15 -4.39 6.80 -5.05
C VAL A 15 -3.88 7.02 -3.63
N CYS A 16 -2.99 6.16 -3.15
CA CYS A 16 -2.44 6.21 -1.78
C CYS A 16 -0.92 6.33 -1.80
N LEU A 17 -0.36 7.32 -1.09
CA LEU A 17 1.07 7.44 -0.84
C LEU A 17 1.42 6.85 0.52
N ILE A 18 2.31 5.86 0.55
CA ILE A 18 2.75 5.21 1.79
C ILE A 18 4.26 5.43 1.98
N THR A 19 4.61 6.15 3.05
CA THR A 19 6.01 6.36 3.45
C THR A 19 6.51 5.21 4.33
N GLY A 20 7.82 4.97 4.35
CA GLY A 20 8.39 3.87 5.12
C GLY A 20 8.03 2.48 4.56
N ALA A 21 7.58 2.40 3.31
CA ALA A 21 7.05 1.18 2.69
C ALA A 21 8.11 0.23 2.11
N GLY A 22 9.38 0.36 2.49
CA GLY A 22 10.44 -0.57 2.03
C GLY A 22 10.41 -1.94 2.73
N ARG A 23 9.72 -2.05 3.88
CA ARG A 23 9.58 -3.28 4.69
C ARG A 23 8.51 -3.11 5.77
N GLY A 24 8.24 -4.17 6.51
CA GLY A 24 7.42 -4.15 7.73
C GLY A 24 6.00 -3.65 7.46
N LEU A 25 5.42 -2.92 8.41
CA LEU A 25 4.01 -2.51 8.36
C LEU A 25 3.67 -1.65 7.15
N GLY A 26 4.55 -0.72 6.76
CA GLY A 26 4.32 0.12 5.58
C GLY A 26 4.21 -0.71 4.29
N TRP A 27 4.96 -1.80 4.20
CA TRP A 27 4.90 -2.71 3.06
C TRP A 27 3.63 -3.58 3.08
N GLU A 28 3.29 -4.19 4.22
CA GLU A 28 2.07 -5.01 4.30
C GLU A 28 0.81 -4.16 4.07
N ALA A 29 0.78 -2.91 4.55
CA ALA A 29 -0.29 -1.98 4.26
C ALA A 29 -0.37 -1.65 2.75
N ALA A 30 0.76 -1.45 2.08
CA ALA A 30 0.81 -1.21 0.63
C ALA A 30 0.24 -2.39 -0.16
N VAL A 31 0.64 -3.61 0.19
CA VAL A 31 0.16 -4.84 -0.45
C VAL A 31 -1.35 -5.01 -0.26
N GLU A 32 -1.84 -4.85 0.96
CA GLU A 32 -3.27 -5.01 1.27
C GLU A 32 -4.12 -3.96 0.54
N LEU A 33 -3.67 -2.70 0.51
CA LEU A 33 -4.37 -1.62 -0.20
C LEU A 33 -4.38 -1.85 -1.72
N ALA A 34 -3.25 -2.26 -2.29
CA ALA A 34 -3.16 -2.59 -3.71
C ALA A 34 -4.08 -3.77 -4.08
N GLY A 35 -4.14 -4.80 -3.25
CA GLY A 35 -5.04 -5.95 -3.41
C GLY A 35 -6.53 -5.58 -3.37
N ARG A 36 -6.87 -4.44 -2.76
CA ARG A 36 -8.23 -3.87 -2.72
C ARG A 36 -8.52 -2.88 -3.84
N GLY A 37 -7.65 -2.77 -4.84
CA GLY A 37 -7.84 -1.90 -6.01
C GLY A 37 -7.39 -0.44 -5.84
N THR A 38 -6.60 -0.16 -4.80
CA THR A 38 -5.95 1.15 -4.62
C THR A 38 -4.70 1.23 -5.50
N THR A 39 -4.49 2.36 -6.19
CA THR A 39 -3.18 2.66 -6.77
C THR A 39 -2.25 3.10 -5.66
N VAL A 40 -1.26 2.29 -5.31
CA VAL A 40 -0.34 2.58 -4.21
C VAL A 40 1.00 3.08 -4.74
N ILE A 41 1.41 4.26 -4.26
CA ILE A 41 2.75 4.82 -4.44
C ILE A 41 3.53 4.59 -3.14
N VAL A 42 4.64 3.89 -3.23
CA VAL A 42 5.51 3.61 -2.08
C VAL A 42 6.70 4.58 -2.06
N ALA A 43 7.03 5.11 -0.89
CA ALA A 43 8.14 6.03 -0.70
C ALA A 43 8.98 5.70 0.53
N GLY A 44 10.27 6.02 0.47
CA GLY A 44 11.20 5.81 1.57
C GLY A 44 12.54 6.51 1.31
N ARG A 45 13.38 6.58 2.36
CA ARG A 45 14.69 7.23 2.29
C ARG A 45 15.66 6.52 1.35
N ASP A 46 15.66 5.19 1.38
CA ASP A 46 16.47 4.35 0.51
C ASP A 46 15.63 3.92 -0.69
N PHE A 47 15.85 4.59 -1.82
CA PHE A 47 15.13 4.33 -3.06
C PHE A 47 15.35 2.89 -3.55
N THR A 48 16.58 2.38 -3.46
CA THR A 48 16.92 1.03 -3.92
C THR A 48 16.19 -0.02 -3.09
N ALA A 49 16.16 0.13 -1.77
CA ALA A 49 15.42 -0.78 -0.90
C ALA A 49 13.91 -0.77 -1.20
N VAL A 50 13.33 0.41 -1.45
CA VAL A 50 11.91 0.55 -1.80
C VAL A 50 11.61 -0.06 -3.18
N ALA A 51 12.44 0.22 -4.18
CA ALA A 51 12.28 -0.34 -5.53
C ALA A 51 12.41 -1.87 -5.52
N ASN A 52 13.39 -2.41 -4.77
CA ASN A 52 13.54 -3.85 -4.61
C ASN A 52 12.36 -4.47 -3.88
N ALA A 53 11.77 -3.80 -2.89
CA ALA A 53 10.54 -4.26 -2.26
C ALA A 53 9.39 -4.31 -3.27
N ALA A 54 9.19 -3.22 -4.04
CA ALA A 54 8.16 -3.12 -5.08
C ALA A 54 8.30 -4.17 -6.20
N ALA A 55 9.52 -4.59 -6.52
CA ALA A 55 9.78 -5.58 -7.55
C ALA A 55 9.57 -7.04 -7.10
N ARG A 56 9.40 -7.30 -5.79
CA ARG A 56 9.14 -8.66 -5.28
C ARG A 56 7.76 -9.11 -5.75
N ARG A 57 7.70 -10.23 -6.48
CA ARG A 57 6.44 -10.91 -6.76
C ARG A 57 6.00 -11.65 -5.48
N ARG A 58 4.82 -11.30 -4.98
CA ARG A 58 4.08 -12.09 -3.98
C ARG A 58 2.95 -12.83 -4.67
#